data_AF-A0A7S2N921-F1
#
_entry.id   AF-A0A7S2N921-F1
#
_cell.length_a   1.000
_cell.length_b   1.000
_cell.length_c   1.000
_cell.angle_alpha   90.00
_cell.angle_beta   90.00
_cell.angle_gamma   90.00
#
_symmetry.space_group_name_H-M   'P 1'
#
loop_
_entity.id
_entity.type
_entity.pdbx_description
1 polymer ?
#
loop_
_entity_poly.entity_id
_entity_poly.type
_entity_poly.pdbx_seq_one_letter_code
_entity_poly.pdbx_strand_id
1 'polypeptide(L)'
;VVGGVGSLYAQPGANADAVMYLVRSTLTKPREPHAVSVFKNRLKRRYGSLACAWRRFLGSGVHAPFALFRECCQELHQRTHCVEYWQHIDATKAGCISLFELDPEICVLLLKLFAVFRHHVDKDVLDNCELLMEWLAKNA
;
A
#
# COMPACT_ATOMS: atom_id res chain seq x y z
N VAL A 1 -3.20 -13.16 36.19
CA VAL A 1 -1.95 -12.50 35.73
C VAL A 1 -2.04 -12.38 34.22
N VAL A 2 -2.36 -11.18 33.75
CA VAL A 2 -2.57 -10.89 32.32
C VAL A 2 -1.20 -10.96 31.64
N GLY A 3 -0.97 -11.98 30.82
CA GLY A 3 0.18 -12.06 29.93
C GLY A 3 0.14 -10.87 28.97
N GLY A 4 0.95 -9.86 29.27
CA GLY A 4 0.91 -8.57 28.60
C GLY A 4 1.19 -8.68 27.11
N VAL A 5 0.44 -7.90 26.35
CA VAL A 5 0.59 -7.66 24.90
C VAL A 5 2.04 -7.31 24.50
N GLY A 6 2.90 -6.94 25.47
CA GLY A 6 4.32 -6.70 25.27
C GLY A 6 5.13 -7.91 24.76
N SER A 7 4.68 -9.14 24.96
CA SER A 7 5.45 -10.33 24.55
C SER A 7 5.40 -10.62 23.04
N LEU A 8 4.44 -10.06 22.30
CA LEU A 8 4.29 -10.32 20.86
C LEU A 8 5.23 -9.49 19.97
N TYR A 9 5.85 -8.43 20.53
CA TYR A 9 6.70 -7.50 19.78
C TYR A 9 8.21 -7.71 20.00
N ALA A 10 8.59 -8.73 20.79
CA ALA A 10 9.97 -9.04 21.11
C ALA A 10 10.68 -9.86 20.01
N GLN A 11 10.34 -9.65 18.74
CA GLN A 11 11.13 -10.24 17.65
C GLN A 11 12.41 -9.42 17.43
N PRO A 12 13.60 -10.04 17.40
CA PRO A 12 14.84 -9.34 17.09
C PRO A 12 14.73 -8.66 15.73
N GLY A 13 14.81 -7.32 15.69
CA GLY A 13 14.76 -6.53 14.45
C GLY A 13 13.47 -5.74 14.20
N ALA A 14 12.42 -5.91 15.01
CA ALA A 14 11.23 -5.05 14.94
C ALA A 14 11.52 -3.72 15.67
N ASN A 15 11.55 -2.61 14.92
CA ASN A 15 11.61 -1.28 15.53
C ASN A 15 10.31 -1.05 16.32
N ALA A 16 10.38 -1.21 17.64
CA ALA A 16 9.24 -1.15 18.55
C ALA A 16 8.49 0.19 18.44
N ASP A 17 9.21 1.29 18.21
CA ASP A 17 8.62 2.61 18.02
C ASP A 17 7.85 2.69 16.71
N ALA A 18 8.38 2.11 15.63
CA ALA A 18 7.69 2.04 14.35
C ALA A 18 6.40 1.19 14.46
N VAL A 19 6.48 0.05 15.16
CA VAL A 19 5.30 -0.80 15.40
C VAL A 19 4.27 -0.08 16.26
N MET A 20 4.68 0.57 17.35
CA MET A 20 3.77 1.35 18.21
C MET A 20 3.16 2.53 17.47
N TYR A 21 3.91 3.21 16.61
CA TYR A 21 3.40 4.25 15.73
C TYR A 21 2.30 3.69 14.79
N LEU A 22 2.57 2.57 14.13
CA LEU A 22 1.60 1.93 13.23
C LEU A 22 0.33 1.49 13.97
N VAL A 23 0.47 0.86 15.15
CA VAL A 23 -0.66 0.43 15.97
C VAL A 23 -1.51 1.62 16.40
N ARG A 24 -0.87 2.66 16.95
CA ARG A 24 -1.58 3.87 17.40
C ARG A 24 -2.29 4.54 16.21
N SER A 25 -1.57 4.76 15.12
CA SER A 25 -2.10 5.36 13.89
C SER A 25 -3.30 4.59 13.35
N THR A 26 -3.25 3.26 13.37
CA THR A 26 -4.34 2.40 12.88
C THR A 26 -5.56 2.45 13.78
N LEU A 27 -5.37 2.36 15.11
CA LEU A 27 -6.48 2.33 16.07
C LEU A 27 -7.16 3.68 16.25
N THR A 28 -6.43 4.78 16.05
CA THR A 28 -6.98 6.15 16.16
C THR A 28 -7.34 6.75 14.81
N LYS A 29 -7.28 5.97 13.71
CA LYS A 29 -7.50 6.51 12.37
C LYS A 29 -8.95 6.99 12.26
N PRO A 30 -9.20 8.30 12.04
CA PRO A 30 -10.55 8.77 11.77
C PRO A 30 -11.06 8.11 10.50
N ARG A 31 -12.39 7.98 10.40
CA ARG A 31 -13.03 7.44 9.20
C ARG A 31 -12.49 8.18 7.97
N GLU A 32 -12.14 7.42 6.94
CA GLU A 32 -11.66 7.99 5.69
C GLU A 32 -12.66 9.06 5.17
N PRO A 33 -12.18 10.26 4.82
CA PRO A 33 -13.03 11.29 4.25
C PRO A 33 -13.73 10.81 2.98
N HIS A 34 -14.99 11.20 2.80
CA HIS A 34 -15.79 10.78 1.65
C HIS A 34 -15.09 11.10 0.30
N ALA A 35 -14.45 12.27 0.21
CA ALA A 35 -13.70 12.70 -0.96
C ALA A 35 -12.60 11.69 -1.37
N VAL A 36 -11.86 11.16 -0.39
CA VAL A 36 -10.81 10.15 -0.62
C VAL A 36 -11.42 8.82 -1.05
N SER A 37 -12.51 8.40 -0.41
CA SER A 37 -13.20 7.16 -0.81
C SER A 37 -13.74 7.23 -2.24
N VAL A 38 -14.28 8.39 -2.66
CA VAL A 38 -14.71 8.63 -4.05
C VAL A 38 -13.52 8.55 -5.00
N PHE A 39 -12.40 9.19 -4.67
CA PHE A 39 -11.18 9.12 -5.47
C PHE A 39 -10.66 7.68 -5.63
N LYS A 40 -10.53 6.94 -4.53
CA LYS A 40 -10.14 5.52 -4.53
C LYS A 40 -11.09 4.66 -5.36
N ASN A 41 -12.39 4.90 -5.28
CA ASN A 41 -13.38 4.17 -6.08
C ASN A 41 -13.24 4.48 -7.58
N ARG A 42 -12.91 5.71 -7.97
CA ARG A 42 -12.63 6.05 -9.38
C ARG A 42 -11.38 5.32 -9.88
N LEU A 43 -10.32 5.28 -9.09
CA LEU A 43 -9.11 4.50 -9.42
C LEU A 43 -9.44 3.02 -9.61
N LYS A 44 -10.18 2.41 -8.67
CA LYS A 44 -10.62 1.01 -8.76
C LYS A 44 -11.45 0.76 -10.02
N ARG A 45 -12.42 1.61 -10.34
CA ARG A 45 -13.26 1.47 -11.54
C ARG A 45 -12.44 1.58 -12.84
N ARG A 46 -11.44 2.46 -12.88
CA ARG A 46 -10.60 2.67 -14.06
C ARG A 46 -9.55 1.58 -14.27
N TYR A 47 -8.97 1.06 -13.19
CA TYR A 47 -7.78 0.20 -13.21
C TYR A 47 -7.99 -1.21 -12.65
N GLY A 48 -9.20 -1.54 -12.17
CA GLY A 48 -9.55 -2.82 -11.55
C GLY A 48 -9.21 -2.90 -10.06
N SER A 49 -8.08 -2.34 -9.64
CA SER A 49 -7.66 -2.28 -8.23
C SER A 49 -6.76 -1.09 -7.94
N LEU A 50 -6.58 -0.74 -6.66
CA LEU A 50 -5.65 0.33 -6.26
C LEU A 50 -4.18 -0.07 -6.49
N ALA A 51 -3.81 -1.34 -6.30
CA ALA A 51 -2.47 -1.82 -6.65
C ALA A 51 -2.20 -1.74 -8.18
N CYS A 52 -3.19 -2.02 -9.02
CA CYS A 52 -3.06 -1.83 -10.46
C CYS A 52 -2.97 -0.34 -10.84
N ALA A 53 -3.76 0.52 -10.20
CA ALA A 53 -3.68 1.96 -10.38
C ALA A 53 -2.31 2.51 -9.98
N TRP A 54 -1.76 2.03 -8.85
CA TRP A 54 -0.44 2.38 -8.35
C TRP A 54 0.63 2.07 -9.40
N ARG A 55 0.72 0.79 -9.80
CA ARG A 55 1.71 0.33 -10.78
C ARG A 55 1.63 1.04 -12.13
N ARG A 56 0.43 1.41 -12.58
CA ARG A 56 0.24 2.05 -13.89
C ARG A 56 0.56 3.54 -13.88
N PHE A 57 0.24 4.26 -12.81
CA PHE A 57 0.24 5.73 -12.84
C PHE A 57 0.93 6.42 -11.67
N LEU A 58 0.93 5.82 -10.48
CA LEU A 58 1.65 6.38 -9.33
C LEU A 58 3.10 5.88 -9.26
N GLY A 59 3.50 5.04 -10.21
CA GLY A 59 4.88 4.70 -10.52
C GLY A 59 5.22 3.23 -10.25
N SER A 60 6.35 2.81 -10.81
CA SER A 60 7.06 1.58 -10.46
C SER A 60 7.90 1.73 -9.19
N GLY A 61 8.07 2.98 -8.71
CA GLY A 61 8.82 3.31 -7.50
C GLY A 61 8.03 3.05 -6.22
N VAL A 62 8.76 3.05 -5.10
CA VAL A 62 8.20 2.88 -3.74
C VAL A 62 7.37 4.09 -3.33
N HIS A 63 7.74 5.29 -3.79
CA HIS A 63 7.11 6.55 -3.42
C HIS A 63 6.71 7.37 -4.66
N ALA A 64 5.55 8.01 -4.57
CA ALA A 64 5.00 8.90 -5.57
C ALA A 64 5.02 10.36 -5.04
N PRO A 65 5.71 11.30 -5.70
CA PRO A 65 5.66 12.71 -5.34
C PRO A 65 4.34 13.36 -5.78
N PHE A 66 4.03 14.53 -5.22
CA PHE A 66 2.79 15.25 -5.55
C PHE A 66 2.64 15.56 -7.05
N ALA A 67 3.73 15.83 -7.76
CA ALA A 67 3.70 16.12 -9.19
C ALA A 67 3.06 14.97 -10.00
N LEU A 68 3.49 13.73 -9.71
CA LEU A 68 2.98 12.53 -10.35
C LEU A 68 1.52 12.25 -9.95
N PHE A 69 1.20 12.43 -8.67
CA PHE A 69 -0.18 12.30 -8.19
C PHE A 69 -1.13 13.29 -8.88
N ARG A 70 -0.67 14.52 -9.12
CA ARG A 70 -1.43 15.56 -9.82
C ARG A 70 -1.68 15.21 -11.28
N GLU A 71 -0.72 14.60 -11.97
CA GLU A 71 -0.90 14.07 -13.33
C GLU A 71 -1.98 12.97 -13.35
N CYS A 72 -1.91 12.03 -12.40
CA CYS A 72 -2.95 11.01 -12.24
C CYS A 72 -4.35 11.62 -12.01
N CYS A 73 -4.46 12.66 -11.17
CA CYS A 73 -5.72 13.37 -10.97
C CYS A 73 -6.21 14.08 -12.24
N GLN A 74 -5.31 14.60 -13.06
CA GLN A 74 -5.64 15.25 -14.33
C GLN A 74 -6.22 14.23 -15.32
N GLU A 75 -5.62 13.05 -15.45
CA GLU A 75 -6.12 12.01 -16.35
C GLU A 75 -7.48 11.44 -15.93
N LEU A 76 -7.78 11.46 -14.63
CA LEU A 76 -9.08 11.06 -14.09
C LEU A 76 -10.13 12.18 -14.17
N HIS A 77 -9.78 13.33 -14.75
CA HIS A 77 -10.61 14.54 -14.77
C HIS A 77 -11.03 14.99 -13.37
N GLN A 78 -10.15 14.87 -12.38
CA GLN A 78 -10.36 15.26 -10.98
C GLN A 78 -9.33 16.31 -10.51
N ARG A 79 -8.73 17.06 -11.44
CA ARG A 79 -7.68 18.06 -11.15
C ARG A 79 -8.11 19.10 -10.10
N THR A 80 -9.39 19.46 -10.07
CA THR A 80 -9.95 20.44 -9.12
C THR A 80 -9.86 20.01 -7.66
N HIS A 81 -9.97 18.70 -7.38
CA HIS A 81 -9.94 18.14 -6.03
C HIS A 81 -8.56 17.55 -5.66
N CYS A 82 -7.57 17.69 -6.55
CA CYS A 82 -6.26 17.06 -6.37
C CYS A 82 -5.59 17.44 -5.05
N VAL A 83 -5.65 18.71 -4.64
CA VAL A 83 -5.02 19.19 -3.41
C VAL A 83 -5.74 18.62 -2.18
N GLU A 84 -7.07 18.57 -2.22
CA GLU A 84 -7.90 18.00 -1.15
C GLU A 84 -7.57 16.51 -0.93
N TYR A 85 -7.50 15.72 -2.01
CA TYR A 85 -7.12 14.32 -1.91
C TYR A 85 -5.71 14.14 -1.36
N TRP A 86 -4.77 14.94 -1.84
CA TRP A 86 -3.38 14.86 -1.39
C TRP A 86 -3.24 15.13 0.10
N GLN A 87 -3.87 16.19 0.62
CA GLN A 87 -3.80 16.54 2.04
C GLN A 87 -4.31 15.43 2.97
N HIS A 88 -5.24 14.60 2.49
CA HIS A 88 -5.74 13.47 3.26
C HIS A 88 -4.89 12.21 3.11
N ILE A 89 -4.31 11.96 1.93
CA ILE A 89 -3.47 10.77 1.68
C ILE A 89 -2.06 10.97 2.26
N ASP A 90 -1.43 12.12 2.03
CA ASP A 90 -0.15 12.54 2.63
C ASP A 90 -0.37 13.15 4.03
N ALA A 91 -1.02 12.40 4.92
CA ALA A 91 -1.37 12.87 6.26
C ALA A 91 -0.14 13.23 7.11
N THR A 92 1.00 12.60 6.84
CA THR A 92 2.29 12.86 7.51
C THR A 92 3.02 14.07 6.93
N LYS A 93 2.53 14.66 5.82
CA LYS A 93 3.16 15.77 5.09
C LYS A 93 4.59 15.45 4.69
N ALA A 94 4.84 14.20 4.29
CA ALA A 94 6.15 13.75 3.85
C ALA A 94 6.50 14.31 2.45
N GLY A 95 5.53 14.86 1.72
CA GLY A 95 5.71 15.35 0.35
C GLY A 95 5.76 14.24 -0.70
N CYS A 96 5.60 12.99 -0.26
CA CYS A 96 5.45 11.81 -1.09
C CYS A 96 4.52 10.80 -0.39
N ILE A 97 3.88 9.95 -1.17
CA ILE A 97 3.02 8.87 -0.68
C ILE A 97 3.54 7.53 -1.18
N SER A 98 3.21 6.43 -0.53
CA SER A 98 3.44 5.05 -1.00
C SER A 98 2.10 4.33 -1.19
N LEU A 99 2.16 3.07 -1.65
CA LEU A 99 0.97 2.22 -1.70
C LEU A 99 0.34 2.06 -0.31
N PHE A 100 1.12 2.16 0.77
CA PHE A 100 0.61 2.02 2.14
C PHE A 100 -0.31 3.17 2.55
N GLU A 101 0.02 4.41 2.22
CA GLU A 101 -0.87 5.55 2.47
C GLU A 101 -2.16 5.46 1.63
N LEU A 102 -2.06 4.90 0.42
CA LEU A 102 -3.19 4.76 -0.48
C LEU A 102 -4.11 3.56 -0.13
N ASP A 103 -3.55 2.42 0.25
CA ASP A 103 -4.28 1.18 0.52
C ASP A 103 -3.43 0.30 1.45
N PRO A 104 -3.53 0.48 2.77
CA PRO A 104 -2.76 -0.33 3.71
C PRO A 104 -3.20 -1.80 3.68
N GLU A 105 -4.47 -2.08 3.37
CA GLU A 105 -5.00 -3.44 3.31
C GLU A 105 -4.37 -4.26 2.18
N ILE A 106 -4.19 -3.68 0.98
CA ILE A 106 -3.53 -4.39 -0.12
C ILE A 106 -2.05 -4.66 0.20
N CYS A 107 -1.36 -3.77 0.91
CA CYS A 107 0.01 -4.01 1.37
C CYS A 107 0.08 -5.23 2.30
N VAL A 108 -0.86 -5.39 3.24
CA VAL A 108 -0.92 -6.57 4.11
C VAL A 108 -1.15 -7.85 3.31
N LEU A 109 -2.04 -7.82 2.31
CA LEU A 109 -2.29 -8.98 1.46
C LEU A 109 -1.07 -9.35 0.61
N LEU A 110 -0.39 -8.36 0.03
CA LEU A 110 0.84 -8.58 -0.73
C LEU A 110 1.96 -9.14 0.13
N LEU A 111 2.12 -8.65 1.37
CA LEU A 111 3.09 -9.18 2.33
C LEU A 111 2.79 -10.62 2.71
N LYS A 112 1.53 -10.96 2.99
CA LYS A 112 1.10 -12.34 3.28
C LYS A 112 1.38 -13.27 2.09
N LEU A 113 1.04 -12.83 0.89
CA LEU A 113 1.32 -13.57 -0.34
C LEU A 113 2.83 -13.80 -0.52
N PHE A 114 3.62 -12.75 -0.35
CA PHE A 114 5.07 -12.82 -0.47
C PHE A 114 5.70 -13.75 0.56
N ALA A 115 5.19 -13.76 1.80
CA ALA A 115 5.64 -14.70 2.83
C ALA A 115 5.35 -16.15 2.42
N VAL A 116 4.17 -16.44 1.89
CA VAL A 116 3.82 -17.78 1.36
C VAL A 116 4.76 -18.17 0.22
N PHE A 117 4.99 -17.28 -0.73
CA PHE A 117 5.90 -17.53 -1.84
C PHE A 117 7.31 -17.82 -1.39
N ARG A 118 7.86 -17.02 -0.47
CA ARG A 118 9.20 -17.23 0.06
C ARG A 118 9.39 -18.61 0.72
N HIS A 119 8.31 -19.23 1.19
CA HIS A 119 8.35 -20.57 1.76
C HIS A 119 8.21 -21.71 0.73
N HIS A 120 7.59 -21.46 -0.42
CA HIS A 120 7.21 -22.51 -1.38
C HIS A 120 7.87 -22.36 -2.75
N VAL A 121 8.49 -21.22 -3.02
CA VAL A 121 9.07 -20.87 -4.31
C VAL A 121 10.54 -20.55 -4.09
N ASP A 122 11.40 -21.19 -4.89
CA ASP A 122 12.83 -20.92 -4.87
C ASP A 122 13.11 -19.45 -5.16
N LYS A 123 14.13 -18.90 -4.48
CA LYS A 123 14.48 -17.47 -4.59
C LYS A 123 14.76 -17.06 -6.04
N ASP A 124 15.43 -17.91 -6.81
CA ASP A 124 15.77 -17.62 -8.21
C ASP A 124 14.52 -17.52 -9.10
N VAL A 125 13.47 -18.26 -8.77
CA VAL A 125 12.16 -18.16 -9.43
C VAL A 125 11.43 -16.89 -8.99
N LEU A 126 11.52 -16.51 -7.71
CA LEU A 126 10.90 -15.29 -7.19
C LEU A 126 11.50 -14.01 -7.75
N ASP A 127 12.81 -13.98 -7.95
CA ASP A 127 13.54 -12.83 -8.46
C ASP A 127 13.36 -12.67 -9.99
N ASN A 128 12.71 -13.63 -10.66
CA ASN A 128 12.41 -13.62 -12.10
C ASN A 128 10.90 -13.65 -12.38
N CYS A 129 10.36 -12.56 -12.92
CA CYS A 129 8.92 -12.44 -13.18
C CYS A 129 8.38 -13.48 -14.18
N GLU A 130 9.14 -13.87 -15.20
CA GLU A 130 8.68 -14.87 -16.18
C GLU A 130 8.58 -16.25 -15.54
N LEU A 131 9.63 -16.66 -14.82
CA LEU A 131 9.64 -17.94 -14.10
C LEU A 131 8.57 -17.99 -13.01
N LEU A 132 8.34 -16.89 -12.31
CA LEU A 132 7.26 -16.80 -11.32
C LEU A 132 5.88 -16.95 -11.97
N MET A 133 5.64 -16.32 -13.12
CA MET A 133 4.37 -16.45 -13.84
C MET A 133 4.13 -17.87 -14.36
N GLU A 134 5.18 -18.54 -14.86
CA GLU A 134 5.10 -19.96 -15.24
C GLU A 134 4.84 -20.86 -14.04
N TRP A 135 5.52 -20.62 -12.91
CA TRP A 135 5.31 -21.38 -11.68
C TRP A 135 3.88 -21.24 -11.19
N LEU A 136 3.34 -20.02 -11.19
CA LEU A 136 1.94 -19.76 -10.83
C LEU A 136 0.98 -20.49 -11.77
N ALA A 137 1.22 -20.45 -13.09
CA ALA A 137 0.36 -21.14 -14.05
C ALA A 137 0.36 -22.67 -13.88
N LYS A 138 1.46 -23.25 -13.39
CA LYS A 138 1.58 -24.69 -13.11
C LYS A 138 0.94 -25.11 -11.78
N ASN A 139 0.73 -24.17 -10.85
CA ASN A 139 0.28 -24.44 -9.48
C ASN A 139 -1.05 -23.72 -9.12
N ALA A 140 -1.78 -23.18 -10.10
CA ALA A 140 -3.10 -22.56 -9.98
C ALA A 140 -4.22 -23.55 -10.28
#